data_AF-A0A2V4A1G1-F1
#
_entry.id   AF-A0A2V4A1G1-F1
#
_cell.length_a   1.000
_cell.length_b   1.000
_cell.length_c   1.000
_cell.angle_alpha   90.00
_cell.angle_beta   90.00
_cell.angle_gamma   90.00
#
_symmetry.space_group_name_H-M   'P 1'
#
loop_
_entity.id
_entity.type
_entity.pdbx_description
1 polymer ?
#
loop_
_entity_poly.entity_id
_entity_poly.type
_entity_poly.pdbx_seq_one_letter_code
_entity_poly.pdbx_strand_id
1 'polypeptide(L)'
;MAQIKIKGNANYLAGLFADIKRKNDADGEASLLNSVIDIAAIEGKVNNMIDYQEKANDANRLKEELNEQKAKMAKEIINDIKQIRDLLKAHFPNDTKKLGAWGFTIDEVSKKKEEEPV
;
A
#
# COMPACT_ATOMS: atom_id res chain seq x y z
N MET A 1 -25.34 35.67 4.91
CA MET A 1 -24.25 35.73 3.91
C MET A 1 -23.98 34.31 3.43
N ALA A 2 -23.82 34.11 2.12
CA ALA A 2 -23.49 32.79 1.57
C ALA A 2 -21.98 32.52 1.71
N GLN A 3 -21.60 31.29 2.07
CA GLN A 3 -20.21 30.86 2.17
C GLN A 3 -19.84 30.01 0.95
N ILE A 4 -18.74 30.36 0.28
CA ILE A 4 -18.19 29.56 -0.81
C ILE A 4 -17.30 28.47 -0.21
N LYS A 5 -17.56 27.20 -0.54
CA LYS A 5 -16.75 26.05 -0.09
C LYS A 5 -15.80 25.63 -1.21
N ILE A 6 -14.52 25.54 -0.90
CA ILE A 6 -13.49 24.98 -1.79
C ILE A 6 -13.06 23.63 -1.20
N LYS A 7 -13.18 22.55 -1.97
CA LYS A 7 -12.72 21.22 -1.54
C LYS A 7 -11.23 21.07 -1.84
N GLY A 8 -10.50 20.40 -0.95
CA GLY A 8 -9.04 20.24 -1.05
C GLY A 8 -8.55 19.02 -1.82
N ASN A 9 -9.41 18.27 -2.55
CA ASN A 9 -8.91 17.13 -3.34
C ASN A 9 -8.40 17.60 -4.71
N ALA A 10 -7.36 16.92 -5.21
CA ALA A 10 -6.66 17.32 -6.43
C ALA A 10 -7.59 17.41 -7.66
N ASN A 11 -8.48 16.43 -7.85
CA ASN A 11 -9.43 16.44 -8.98
C ASN A 11 -10.39 17.64 -8.94
N TYR A 12 -10.89 18.03 -7.76
CA TYR A 12 -11.77 19.20 -7.64
C TYR A 12 -10.99 20.49 -7.87
N LEU A 13 -9.79 20.61 -7.30
CA LEU A 13 -8.96 21.81 -7.47
C LEU A 13 -8.54 22.00 -8.93
N ALA A 14 -8.13 20.93 -9.62
CA ALA A 14 -7.82 20.96 -11.04
C ALA A 14 -9.05 21.34 -11.89
N GLY A 15 -10.21 20.75 -11.62
CA GLY A 15 -11.45 21.07 -12.31
C GLY A 15 -11.90 22.52 -12.08
N LEU A 16 -11.89 22.97 -10.84
CA LEU A 16 -12.25 24.34 -10.47
C LEU A 16 -11.29 25.35 -11.12
N PHE A 17 -9.99 25.08 -11.11
CA PHE A 17 -9.01 25.94 -11.78
C PHE A 17 -9.22 25.97 -13.30
N ALA A 18 -9.50 24.84 -13.94
CA ALA A 18 -9.78 24.78 -15.36
C ALA A 18 -10.99 25.64 -15.75
N ASP A 19 -12.05 25.64 -14.92
CA ASP A 19 -13.23 26.49 -15.14
C ASP A 19 -12.92 27.98 -14.93
N ILE A 20 -12.14 28.33 -13.90
CA ILE A 20 -11.69 29.71 -13.64
C ILE A 20 -10.83 30.21 -14.81
N LYS A 21 -9.86 29.41 -15.26
CA LYS A 21 -9.00 29.74 -16.40
C LYS A 21 -9.82 29.91 -17.67
N ARG A 22 -10.76 29.01 -17.95
CA ARG A 22 -11.66 29.13 -19.12
C ARG A 22 -12.46 30.43 -19.09
N LYS A 23 -12.96 30.83 -17.93
CA LYS A 23 -13.69 32.09 -17.77
C LYS A 23 -12.76 33.30 -17.95
N ASN A 24 -11.57 33.26 -17.35
CA ASN A 24 -10.54 34.29 -17.52
C ASN A 24 -10.17 34.49 -19.00
N ASP A 25 -9.95 33.39 -19.72
CA ASP A 25 -9.58 33.40 -21.13
C ASP A 25 -10.74 33.91 -22.00
N ALA A 26 -11.99 33.56 -21.65
CA ALA A 26 -13.19 34.05 -22.33
C ALA A 26 -13.45 35.56 -22.11
N ASP A 27 -13.13 36.07 -20.92
CA ASP A 27 -13.23 37.50 -20.59
C ASP A 27 -12.06 38.32 -21.17
N GLY A 28 -10.98 37.65 -21.58
CA GLY A 28 -9.83 38.26 -22.24
C GLY A 28 -9.26 39.42 -21.43
N GLU A 29 -8.97 40.55 -22.07
CA GLU A 29 -8.45 41.75 -21.40
C GLU A 29 -9.38 42.34 -20.34
N ALA A 30 -10.70 42.07 -20.42
CA ALA A 30 -11.68 42.55 -19.46
C ALA A 30 -11.68 41.73 -18.16
N SER A 31 -10.94 40.62 -18.09
CA SER A 31 -10.88 39.82 -16.88
C SER A 31 -10.21 40.56 -15.73
N LEU A 32 -10.90 40.58 -14.59
CA LEU A 32 -10.39 41.18 -13.35
C LEU A 32 -9.17 40.44 -12.76
N LEU A 33 -8.91 39.20 -13.19
CA LEU A 33 -7.80 38.41 -12.65
C LEU A 33 -6.45 38.79 -13.28
N ASN A 34 -6.44 39.30 -14.51
CA ASN A 34 -5.21 39.57 -15.27
C ASN A 34 -4.26 40.57 -14.57
N SER A 35 -4.80 41.48 -13.75
CA SER A 35 -4.02 42.50 -13.04
C SER A 35 -3.59 42.10 -11.63
N VAL A 36 -4.13 40.99 -11.10
CA VAL A 36 -4.00 40.62 -9.68
C VAL A 36 -3.38 39.23 -9.50
N ILE A 37 -3.64 38.32 -10.42
CA ILE A 37 -3.32 36.91 -10.28
C ILE A 37 -2.47 36.42 -11.45
N ASP A 38 -1.35 35.78 -11.13
CA ASP A 38 -0.56 35.03 -12.11
C ASP A 38 -1.20 33.64 -12.35
N ILE A 39 -2.07 33.58 -13.36
CA ILE A 39 -2.75 32.34 -13.78
C ILE A 39 -1.74 31.27 -14.21
N ALA A 40 -0.64 31.66 -14.87
CA ALA A 40 0.38 30.72 -15.34
C ALA A 40 1.12 30.06 -14.15
N ALA A 41 1.42 30.82 -13.10
CA ALA A 41 2.02 30.27 -11.89
C ALA A 41 1.07 29.28 -11.17
N ILE A 42 -0.24 29.53 -11.18
CA ILE A 42 -1.23 28.60 -10.61
C ILE A 42 -1.34 27.35 -11.48
N GLU A 43 -1.36 27.50 -12.80
CA GLU A 43 -1.39 26.38 -13.75
C GLU A 43 -0.19 25.45 -13.53
N GLY A 44 1.02 26.00 -13.36
CA GLY A 44 2.21 25.22 -13.01
C GLY A 44 2.06 24.42 -11.71
N LYS A 45 1.40 24.98 -10.68
CA LYS A 45 1.13 24.27 -9.43
C LYS A 45 0.10 23.16 -9.61
N VAL A 46 -0.96 23.39 -10.40
CA VAL A 46 -1.97 22.38 -10.70
C VAL A 46 -1.36 21.22 -11.48
N ASN A 47 -0.52 21.49 -12.48
CA ASN A 47 0.18 20.46 -13.25
C ASN A 47 1.10 19.63 -12.35
N ASN A 48 1.92 20.27 -11.52
CA ASN A 48 2.76 19.55 -10.55
C ASN A 48 1.96 18.68 -9.58
N MET A 49 0.80 19.17 -9.11
CA MET A 49 -0.07 18.40 -8.23
C MET A 49 -0.60 17.13 -8.93
N ILE A 50 -1.00 17.23 -10.19
CA ILE A 50 -1.46 16.09 -11.00
C ILE A 50 -0.31 15.10 -11.20
N ASP A 51 0.88 15.57 -11.59
CA ASP A 51 2.07 14.74 -11.76
C ASP A 51 2.42 13.97 -10.47
N TYR A 52 2.34 14.62 -9.31
CA TYR A 52 2.59 13.95 -8.04
C TYR A 52 1.53 12.90 -7.70
N GLN A 53 0.27 13.15 -8.05
CA GLN A 53 -0.80 12.17 -7.87
C GLN A 53 -0.58 10.94 -8.76
N GLU A 54 -0.17 11.11 -10.01
CA GLU A 54 0.14 10.00 -10.91
C GLU A 54 1.33 9.19 -10.38
N LYS A 55 2.42 9.85 -9.98
CA LYS A 55 3.59 9.18 -9.38
C LYS A 55 3.22 8.40 -8.12
N ALA A 56 2.34 8.95 -7.28
CA ALA A 56 1.86 8.25 -6.09
C ALA A 56 1.04 7.01 -6.43
N ASN A 57 0.17 7.10 -7.45
CA ASN A 57 -0.62 5.95 -7.92
C ASN A 57 0.27 4.84 -8.49
N ASP A 58 1.27 5.20 -9.29
CA ASP A 58 2.24 4.25 -9.83
C ASP A 58 3.06 3.57 -8.74
N ALA A 59 3.53 4.35 -7.75
CA ALA A 59 4.24 3.81 -6.60
C ALA A 59 3.36 2.84 -5.77
N ASN A 60 2.07 3.15 -5.61
CA ASN A 60 1.13 2.27 -4.93
C ASN A 60 0.92 0.96 -5.70
N ARG A 61 0.75 1.03 -7.03
CA ARG A 61 0.63 -0.16 -7.88
C ARG A 61 1.87 -1.05 -7.79
N LEU A 62 3.06 -0.45 -7.88
CA LEU A 62 4.32 -1.18 -7.74
C LEU A 62 4.46 -1.82 -6.36
N LYS A 63 4.04 -1.11 -5.30
CA LYS A 63 4.04 -1.64 -3.94
C LYS A 63 3.11 -2.85 -3.81
N GLU A 64 1.92 -2.81 -4.40
CA GLU A 64 0.98 -3.94 -4.40
C GLU A 64 1.59 -5.15 -5.12
N GLU A 65 2.14 -4.96 -6.31
CA GLU A 65 2.80 -6.02 -7.08
C GLU A 65 3.95 -6.67 -6.29
N LEU A 66 4.84 -5.86 -5.70
CA LEU A 66 5.95 -6.38 -4.91
C LEU A 66 5.49 -7.12 -3.65
N ASN A 67 4.39 -6.69 -3.03
CA ASN A 67 3.81 -7.40 -1.90
C ASN A 67 3.24 -8.76 -2.31
N GLU A 68 2.60 -8.86 -3.48
CA GLU A 68 2.12 -10.13 -4.02
C GLU A 68 3.28 -11.09 -4.33
N GLN A 69 4.34 -10.60 -4.98
CA GLN A 69 5.53 -11.39 -5.25
C GLN A 69 6.21 -11.88 -3.96
N LYS A 70 6.34 -11.00 -2.96
CA LYS A 70 6.85 -11.36 -1.63
C LYS A 70 5.99 -12.44 -0.98
N ALA A 71 4.67 -12.31 -1.02
CA ALA A 71 3.75 -13.29 -0.44
C ALA A 71 3.84 -14.64 -1.15
N LYS A 72 4.01 -14.66 -2.48
CA LYS A 72 4.24 -15.88 -3.25
C LYS A 72 5.53 -16.57 -2.83
N MET A 73 6.66 -15.84 -2.83
CA MET A 73 7.96 -16.38 -2.41
C MET A 73 7.93 -16.89 -0.96
N ALA A 74 7.27 -16.17 -0.05
CA ALA A 74 7.12 -16.61 1.33
C ALA A 74 6.40 -17.96 1.44
N LYS A 75 5.34 -18.19 0.63
CA LYS A 75 4.64 -19.48 0.61
C LYS A 75 5.53 -20.62 0.10
N GLU A 76 6.32 -20.36 -0.94
CA GLU A 76 7.28 -21.33 -1.49
C GLU A 76 8.33 -21.70 -0.42
N ILE A 77 8.96 -20.70 0.21
CA ILE A 77 9.93 -20.90 1.28
C ILE A 77 9.31 -21.67 2.46
N ILE A 78 8.08 -21.35 2.86
CA ILE A 78 7.38 -22.08 3.93
C ILE A 78 7.19 -23.56 3.56
N ASN A 79 6.87 -23.85 2.31
CA ASN A 79 6.72 -25.24 1.86
C ASN A 79 8.05 -25.98 1.88
N ASP A 80 9.14 -25.34 1.45
CA ASP A 80 10.48 -25.94 1.51
C ASP A 80 10.90 -26.21 2.97
N ILE A 81 10.67 -25.26 3.87
CA ILE A 81 10.93 -25.43 5.31
C ILE A 81 10.10 -26.59 5.90
N LYS A 82 8.84 -26.76 5.47
CA LYS A 82 8.01 -27.91 5.88
C LYS A 82 8.58 -29.24 5.39
N GLN A 83 9.06 -29.30 4.14
CA GLN A 83 9.70 -30.50 3.62
C GLN A 83 10.97 -30.85 4.42
N ILE A 84 11.81 -29.86 4.73
CA ILE A 84 12.98 -30.03 5.60
C ILE A 84 12.57 -30.57 6.97
N ARG A 85 11.55 -29.97 7.60
CA ARG A 85 11.00 -30.44 8.87
C ARG A 85 10.56 -31.90 8.79
N ASP A 86 9.85 -32.27 7.74
CA ASP A 86 9.29 -33.62 7.59
C ASP A 86 10.39 -34.66 7.36
N LEU A 87 11.46 -34.31 6.63
CA LEU A 87 12.67 -35.11 6.53
C LEU A 87 13.37 -35.30 7.88
N LEU A 88 13.53 -34.23 8.66
CA LEU A 88 14.14 -34.31 9.99
C LEU A 88 13.30 -35.13 10.96
N LYS A 89 11.97 -35.04 10.89
CA LYS A 89 11.05 -35.89 11.66
C LYS A 89 11.20 -37.37 11.29
N ALA A 90 11.31 -37.67 10.00
CA ALA A 90 11.53 -39.05 9.54
C ALA A 90 12.86 -39.62 10.03
N HIS A 91 13.90 -38.78 10.15
CA HIS A 91 15.21 -39.18 10.65
C HIS A 91 15.26 -39.30 12.19
N PHE A 92 14.48 -38.49 12.91
CA PHE A 92 14.38 -38.50 14.37
C PHE A 92 12.94 -38.78 14.86
N PRO A 93 12.37 -39.97 14.56
CA PRO A 93 10.94 -40.23 14.76
C PRO A 93 10.49 -40.21 16.23
N ASN A 94 11.38 -40.57 17.16
CA ASN A 94 11.07 -40.66 18.60
C ASN A 94 11.61 -39.47 19.41
N ASP A 95 12.28 -38.52 18.76
CA ASP A 95 12.95 -37.42 19.44
C ASP A 95 12.83 -36.13 18.64
N THR A 96 11.61 -35.60 18.63
CA THR A 96 11.30 -34.32 18.00
C THR A 96 12.07 -33.17 18.61
N LYS A 97 12.53 -33.27 19.87
CA LYS A 97 13.34 -32.23 20.53
C LYS A 97 14.63 -31.91 19.77
N LYS A 98 15.17 -32.89 19.03
CA LYS A 98 16.34 -32.69 18.15
C LYS A 98 16.09 -31.69 17.02
N LEU A 99 14.84 -31.46 16.60
CA LEU A 99 14.53 -30.42 15.60
C LEU A 99 14.76 -29.01 16.15
N GLY A 100 14.76 -28.82 17.47
CA GLY A 100 15.12 -27.54 18.09
C GLY A 100 16.55 -27.12 17.80
N ALA A 101 17.48 -28.07 17.66
CA ALA A 101 18.87 -27.80 17.25
C ALA A 101 18.97 -27.23 15.82
N TRP A 102 17.93 -27.43 15.00
CA TRP A 102 17.82 -26.90 13.64
C TRP A 102 17.02 -25.58 13.58
N GLY A 103 16.69 -25.00 14.74
CA GLY A 103 15.99 -23.71 14.85
C GLY A 103 14.47 -23.80 14.82
N PHE A 104 13.87 -25.00 14.84
CA PHE A 104 12.42 -25.14 14.98
C PHE A 104 11.98 -24.94 16.42
N THR A 105 11.02 -24.05 16.66
CA THR A 105 10.31 -23.98 17.94
C THR A 105 9.39 -25.19 18.07
N ILE A 106 9.43 -25.86 19.23
CA ILE A 106 8.63 -27.05 19.52
C ILE A 106 7.69 -26.69 20.67
N ASP A 107 6.40 -26.64 20.39
CA ASP A 107 5.38 -26.51 21.43
C ASP A 107 5.12 -27.90 22.04
N GLU A 108 5.51 -28.09 23.30
CA GLU A 108 5.15 -29.29 24.07
C GLU A 108 3.69 -29.19 24.52
N VAL A 109 2.75 -29.38 23.59
CA VAL A 109 1.36 -29.62 23.96
C VAL A 109 1.27 -31.06 24.47
N SER A 110 1.60 -31.24 25.75
CA SER A 110 1.49 -32.50 26.47
C SER A 110 0.08 -33.06 26.31
N LYS A 111 -0.08 -34.14 25.53
CA LYS A 111 -1.27 -34.99 25.62
C LYS A 111 -1.30 -35.55 27.03
N LYS A 112 -2.03 -34.89 27.93
CA LYS A 112 -2.39 -35.43 29.23
C LYS A 112 -3.10 -36.76 28.94
N LYS A 113 -2.47 -37.88 29.29
CA LYS A 113 -3.16 -39.16 29.37
C LYS A 113 -4.25 -38.99 30.42
N GLU A 114 -5.50 -38.99 30.01
CA GLU A 114 -6.60 -39.25 30.93
C GLU A 114 -6.46 -40.71 31.37
N GLU A 115 -6.03 -40.91 32.61
CA GLU A 115 -6.12 -42.21 33.26
C GLU A 115 -7.60 -42.49 33.50
N GLU A 116 -8.11 -43.57 32.92
CA GLU A 116 -9.45 -44.09 33.23
C GLU A 116 -9.50 -44.50 34.71
N PRO A 117 -10.50 -44.04 35.49
CA PRO A 117 -10.69 -44.54 36.84
C PRO A 117 -11.23 -45.97 36.79
N VAL A 118 -10.54 -46.86 37.50
CA VAL A 118 -10.88 -48.28 37.77
C VAL A 118 -12.19 -48.39 38.55
#